data_AF-A0A932WW75-F1
#
_entry.id   AF-A0A932WW75-F1
#
_cell.length_a   1.000
_cell.length_b   1.000
_cell.length_c   1.000
_cell.angle_alpha   90.00
_cell.angle_beta   90.00
_cell.angle_gamma   90.00
#
_symmetry.space_group_name_H-M   'P 1'
#
loop_
_entity.id
_entity.type
_entity.pdbx_description
1 polymer ?
#
loop_
_entity_poly.entity_id
_entity_poly.type
_entity_poly.pdbx_seq_one_letter_code
_entity_poly.pdbx_strand_id
1 'polypeptide(L)'
;MRAQHTIGRRGSSLVEVLVVLVVFVVGILGIARLFPQGFGSLRYGEHASVAYTLTRALEEYLRGRVQNLPDGVVSVDYATGRMKGDVSPGEFLLSQPYPGLDASDPRYSVLNRARRVVGETFVVPPPVSNSPFVLSGSVSLDTLMFGPVYAVDPIPGQSLGLDVYSGTPLRVQPVGEDFDAQDVASLNLDTVAINYDTATLFFRPVPYARQFKLSYRYDVSAGPGFVRLDTPLDLGFTLAPSEFRYSLSLPLGVTLVRGTEKLYRRFNRLAATDSFTDDPYQYKVLNPVTGLLGFNPLGARIASPASEALGLQVRVDYDVDDWWILREERVVPAESPHVVKLAVPYVKRLGEMEDWVNFDSAGNPTLQYQSLMRTFPGRPSGTPGIDVLVVDMETGLTLDSSTLAPSGQVGLNGEMDYRTGEIRFADQLSWSNPAGGGPIITPATGRNVRVYYRGSFDWGVSLRKPFARYTLQQPSSPLPPLAYREYTQGSFGYLFFPVSDGEESVLVDYEWRQASTGAVRSVTGELHLVRNPDDPGSPKRLYGSSSPYWWVRVGNPDGDPGNGADTDRNPDVVPGSVDILGVRGASLHTHVVWREGSDWRHLQATTVMERSRP
;
A
#
# COMPACT_ATOMS: atom_id res chain seq x y z
N MET A 1 89.86 16.26 31.23
CA MET A 1 88.88 15.16 31.43
C MET A 1 87.48 15.72 31.19
N ARG A 2 86.72 15.08 30.28
CA ARG A 2 85.31 15.29 29.85
C ARG A 2 85.17 15.69 28.37
N ALA A 3 85.08 14.68 27.53
CA ALA A 3 84.50 14.75 26.19
C ALA A 3 82.96 14.74 26.32
N GLN A 4 82.29 15.71 25.71
CA GLN A 4 80.84 15.71 25.53
C GLN A 4 80.49 14.88 24.29
N HIS A 5 79.73 13.80 24.49
CA HIS A 5 79.12 13.02 23.42
C HIS A 5 77.87 13.75 22.91
N THR A 6 77.90 14.19 21.65
CA THR A 6 76.72 14.59 20.91
C THR A 6 75.93 13.35 20.48
N ILE A 7 74.72 13.19 21.01
CA ILE A 7 73.79 12.13 20.59
C ILE A 7 73.11 12.60 19.29
N GLY A 8 73.53 12.02 18.16
CA GLY A 8 72.87 12.22 16.88
C GLY A 8 71.47 11.60 16.89
N ARG A 9 70.44 12.42 16.66
CA ARG A 9 69.09 11.95 16.32
C ARG A 9 69.17 11.22 14.98
N ARG A 10 69.05 9.89 15.00
CA ARG A 10 68.87 9.07 13.80
C ARG A 10 67.46 9.34 13.27
N GLY A 11 67.35 9.88 12.05
CA GLY A 11 66.10 9.97 11.33
C GLY A 11 65.57 8.56 11.03
N SER A 12 64.26 8.35 11.23
CA SER A 12 63.57 7.13 10.84
C SER A 12 63.81 6.87 9.36
N SER A 13 64.40 5.72 9.02
CA SER A 13 64.67 5.41 7.62
C SER A 13 63.34 5.06 6.93
N LEU A 14 63.18 5.47 5.66
CA LEU A 14 61.98 5.15 4.85
C LEU A 14 61.71 3.64 4.77
N VAL A 15 62.77 2.82 4.85
CA VAL A 15 62.69 1.35 4.89
C VAL A 15 62.01 0.86 6.18
N GLU A 16 62.30 1.49 7.32
CA GLU A 16 61.70 1.13 8.61
C GLU A 16 60.19 1.43 8.62
N VAL A 17 59.78 2.58 8.07
CA VAL A 17 58.36 2.93 7.91
C VAL A 17 57.64 1.95 6.98
N LEU A 18 58.30 1.54 5.89
CA LEU A 18 57.73 0.63 4.90
C LEU A 18 57.60 -0.80 5.44
N VAL A 19 58.58 -1.28 6.21
CA VAL A 19 58.52 -2.58 6.91
C VAL A 19 57.40 -2.59 7.95
N VAL A 20 57.26 -1.53 8.75
CA VAL A 20 56.15 -1.40 9.70
C VAL A 20 54.80 -1.41 8.98
N LEU A 21 54.68 -0.72 7.85
CA LEU A 21 53.45 -0.71 7.06
C LEU A 21 53.13 -2.10 6.50
N VAL A 22 54.12 -2.84 5.99
CA VAL A 22 53.92 -4.20 5.48
C VAL A 22 53.51 -5.16 6.60
N VAL A 23 54.19 -5.14 7.74
CA VAL A 23 53.84 -5.97 8.91
C VAL A 23 52.43 -5.63 9.41
N PHE A 24 52.07 -4.35 9.41
CA PHE A 24 50.73 -3.91 9.79
C PHE A 24 49.65 -4.38 8.80
N VAL A 25 49.88 -4.26 7.49
CA VAL A 25 48.97 -4.76 6.45
C VAL A 25 48.80 -6.27 6.52
N VAL A 26 49.89 -7.03 6.68
CA VAL A 26 49.84 -8.49 6.86
C VAL A 26 49.13 -8.86 8.16
N GLY A 27 49.35 -8.12 9.24
CA GLY A 27 48.65 -8.30 10.52
C GLY A 27 47.14 -8.08 10.39
N ILE A 28 46.71 -7.00 9.74
CA ILE A 28 45.28 -6.71 9.49
C ILE A 28 44.66 -7.78 8.60
N LEU A 29 45.33 -8.18 7.51
CA LEU A 29 44.86 -9.25 6.63
C LEU A 29 44.76 -10.59 7.37
N GLY A 30 45.70 -10.87 8.28
CA GLY A 30 45.67 -12.03 9.17
C GLY A 30 44.45 -12.04 10.06
N ILE A 31 44.13 -10.91 10.72
CA ILE A 31 42.94 -10.76 11.57
C ILE A 31 41.65 -10.89 10.73
N ALA A 32 41.59 -10.25 9.57
CA ALA A 32 40.44 -10.35 8.66
C ALA A 32 40.16 -11.79 8.20
N ARG A 33 41.22 -12.60 8.04
CA ARG A 33 41.12 -14.01 7.64
C ARG A 33 40.83 -14.95 8.82
N LEU A 34 41.26 -14.61 10.03
CA LEU A 34 40.99 -15.40 11.23
C LEU A 34 39.57 -15.20 11.77
N PHE A 35 38.98 -14.02 11.56
CA PHE A 35 37.63 -13.68 12.05
C PHE A 35 36.67 -13.22 10.95
N PRO A 36 36.50 -13.95 9.83
CA PRO A 36 35.61 -13.55 8.75
C PRO A 36 34.15 -13.46 9.23
N GLN A 37 33.76 -14.33 10.16
CA GLN A 37 32.42 -14.34 10.76
C GLN A 37 32.16 -13.13 11.68
N GLY A 38 33.20 -12.58 12.33
CA GLY A 38 33.06 -11.41 13.20
C GLY A 38 32.68 -10.14 12.42
N PHE A 39 33.30 -9.91 11.26
CA PHE A 39 32.94 -8.80 10.38
C PHE A 39 31.54 -8.96 9.76
N GLY A 40 31.13 -10.19 9.44
CA GLY A 40 29.76 -10.49 9.01
C GLY A 40 28.73 -10.15 10.08
N SER A 41 28.96 -10.57 11.33
CA SER A 41 28.04 -10.27 12.44
C SER A 41 27.88 -8.77 12.73
N LEU A 42 28.96 -7.98 12.56
CA LEU A 42 28.90 -6.53 12.72
C LEU A 42 28.05 -5.87 11.63
N ARG A 43 28.24 -6.26 10.36
CA ARG A 43 27.42 -5.77 9.24
C ARG A 43 25.96 -6.17 9.38
N TYR A 44 25.70 -7.42 9.76
CA TYR A 44 24.35 -7.89 10.06
C TYR A 44 23.71 -7.07 11.18
N GLY A 45 24.44 -6.79 12.27
CA GLY A 45 23.95 -5.96 13.38
C GLY A 45 23.64 -4.52 12.97
N GLU A 46 24.49 -3.92 12.13
CA GLU A 46 24.27 -2.59 11.54
C GLU A 46 23.00 -2.58 10.67
N HIS A 47 22.90 -3.53 9.72
CA HIS A 47 21.75 -3.65 8.84
C HIS A 47 20.46 -3.96 9.60
N ALA A 48 20.50 -4.86 10.59
CA ALA A 48 19.34 -5.15 11.42
C ALA A 48 18.86 -3.88 12.15
N SER A 49 19.77 -3.04 12.63
CA SER A 49 19.44 -1.77 13.29
C SER A 49 18.82 -0.76 12.33
N VAL A 50 19.30 -0.70 11.08
CA VAL A 50 18.68 0.09 9.99
C VAL A 50 17.27 -0.44 9.68
N ALA A 51 17.11 -1.75 9.58
CA ALA A 51 15.81 -2.38 9.34
C ALA A 51 14.80 -2.06 10.43
N TYR A 52 15.18 -2.13 11.72
CA TYR A 52 14.32 -1.71 12.83
C TYR A 52 13.94 -0.22 12.74
N THR A 53 14.87 0.64 12.32
CA THR A 53 14.61 2.08 12.16
C THR A 53 13.60 2.34 11.05
N LEU A 54 13.75 1.68 9.89
CA LEU A 54 12.80 1.77 8.77
C LEU A 54 11.41 1.29 9.19
N THR A 55 11.34 0.15 9.88
CA THR A 55 10.08 -0.42 10.38
C THR A 55 9.36 0.55 11.33
N ARG A 56 10.08 1.08 12.33
CA ARG A 56 9.49 2.02 13.30
C ARG A 56 9.07 3.33 12.63
N ALA A 57 9.89 3.86 11.72
CA ALA A 57 9.55 5.09 11.01
C ALA A 57 8.27 4.93 10.18
N LEU A 58 8.10 3.81 9.47
CA LEU A 58 6.86 3.52 8.75
C LEU A 58 5.68 3.35 9.72
N GLU A 59 5.86 2.63 10.82
CA GLU A 59 4.81 2.44 11.81
C GLU A 59 4.36 3.76 12.44
N GLU A 60 5.29 4.62 12.87
CA GLU A 60 5.00 5.94 13.42
C GLU A 60 4.30 6.83 12.39
N TYR A 61 4.75 6.79 11.14
CA TYR A 61 4.12 7.48 10.01
C TYR A 61 2.64 7.09 9.84
N LEU A 62 2.36 5.79 9.93
CA LEU A 62 1.01 5.24 9.79
C LEU A 62 0.15 5.49 11.04
N ARG A 63 0.73 5.43 12.24
CA ARG A 63 0.06 5.80 13.50
C ARG A 63 -0.41 7.27 13.49
N GLY A 64 0.38 8.16 12.90
CA GLY A 64 -0.03 9.56 12.70
C GLY A 64 -1.15 9.76 11.68
N ARG A 65 -1.47 8.73 10.88
CA ARG A 65 -2.42 8.77 9.74
C ARG A 65 -3.42 7.63 9.79
N VAL A 66 -3.80 7.17 10.99
CA VAL A 66 -4.72 6.03 11.18
C VAL A 66 -6.05 6.22 10.45
N GLN A 67 -6.57 7.45 10.41
CA GLN A 67 -7.81 7.76 9.69
C GLN A 67 -7.69 7.55 8.17
N ASN A 68 -6.48 7.69 7.65
CA ASN A 68 -6.22 7.63 6.23
C ASN A 68 -5.82 6.24 5.73
N LEU A 69 -5.72 5.26 6.64
CA LEU A 69 -5.30 3.92 6.29
C LEU A 69 -6.18 3.34 5.17
N PRO A 70 -5.55 2.63 4.22
CA PRO A 70 -6.28 1.96 3.17
C PRO A 70 -7.16 0.85 3.73
N ASP A 71 -8.21 0.51 2.99
CA ASP A 71 -9.02 -0.66 3.30
C ASP A 71 -8.14 -1.92 3.27
N GLY A 72 -7.21 -2.05 2.31
CA GLY A 72 -6.23 -3.13 2.28
C GLY A 72 -5.06 -2.84 1.33
N VAL A 73 -3.97 -3.62 1.46
CA VAL A 73 -2.86 -3.65 0.49
C VAL A 73 -2.77 -5.06 -0.06
N VAL A 74 -3.04 -5.21 -1.36
CA VAL A 74 -3.46 -6.49 -1.94
C VAL A 74 -2.63 -6.89 -3.14
N SER A 75 -2.61 -8.20 -3.39
CA SER A 75 -2.10 -8.77 -4.65
C SER A 75 -3.21 -8.80 -5.68
N VAL A 76 -2.92 -8.39 -6.90
CA VAL A 76 -3.88 -8.33 -8.01
C VAL A 76 -3.38 -9.18 -9.17
N ASP A 77 -4.29 -9.93 -9.78
CA ASP A 77 -4.11 -10.43 -11.13
C ASP A 77 -4.51 -9.34 -12.13
N TYR A 78 -3.52 -8.66 -12.71
CA TYR A 78 -3.76 -7.56 -13.65
C TYR A 78 -4.32 -8.01 -15.00
N ALA A 79 -4.32 -9.31 -15.32
CA ALA A 79 -4.99 -9.83 -16.51
C ALA A 79 -6.52 -9.86 -16.32
N THR A 80 -6.99 -10.16 -15.10
CA THR A 80 -8.41 -10.30 -14.77
C THR A 80 -8.96 -9.12 -13.96
N GLY A 81 -8.10 -8.27 -13.39
CA GLY A 81 -8.45 -7.19 -12.47
C GLY A 81 -9.01 -7.68 -11.13
N ARG A 82 -8.74 -8.95 -10.77
CA ARG A 82 -9.22 -9.59 -9.54
C ARG A 82 -8.12 -9.65 -8.50
N MET A 83 -8.50 -9.57 -7.23
CA MET A 83 -7.57 -9.76 -6.12
C MET A 83 -7.22 -11.25 -5.98
N LYS A 84 -5.96 -11.55 -5.68
CA LYS A 84 -5.47 -12.93 -5.46
C LYS A 84 -5.58 -13.28 -3.98
N GLY A 85 -6.41 -14.27 -3.65
CA GLY A 85 -6.57 -14.81 -2.29
C GLY A 85 -5.66 -16.01 -1.98
N ASP A 86 -4.92 -16.50 -2.97
CA ASP A 86 -4.12 -17.73 -2.91
C ASP A 86 -2.62 -17.47 -2.70
N VAL A 87 -2.19 -16.21 -2.53
CA VAL A 87 -0.79 -15.86 -2.30
C VAL A 87 -0.42 -16.14 -0.85
N SER A 88 0.46 -17.11 -0.60
CA SER A 88 0.84 -17.47 0.76
C SER A 88 1.74 -16.43 1.44
N PRO A 89 1.70 -16.30 2.78
CA PRO A 89 2.61 -15.41 3.52
C PRO A 89 4.09 -15.63 3.19
N GLY A 90 4.50 -16.89 3.02
CA GLY A 90 5.86 -17.27 2.65
C GLY A 90 6.28 -16.83 1.24
N GLU A 91 5.34 -16.69 0.29
CA GLU A 91 5.66 -16.18 -1.05
C GLU A 91 6.06 -14.70 -1.04
N PHE A 92 5.59 -13.95 -0.04
CA PHE A 92 6.03 -12.58 0.25
C PHE A 92 7.38 -12.51 1.01
N LEU A 93 8.01 -13.65 1.30
CA LEU A 93 9.27 -13.70 2.07
C LEU A 93 10.39 -14.46 1.35
N LEU A 94 10.09 -15.48 0.54
CA LEU A 94 11.07 -16.51 0.13
C LEU A 94 11.15 -16.81 -1.37
N SER A 95 10.34 -16.17 -2.23
CA SER A 95 10.43 -16.41 -3.68
C SER A 95 11.59 -15.63 -4.32
N GLN A 96 12.21 -16.15 -5.39
CA GLN A 96 13.29 -15.43 -6.08
C GLN A 96 12.79 -14.03 -6.53
N PRO A 97 13.53 -12.94 -6.25
CA PRO A 97 12.95 -11.60 -6.23
C PRO A 97 12.76 -10.93 -7.59
N TYR A 98 13.13 -11.54 -8.69
CA TYR A 98 12.78 -11.04 -10.01
C TYR A 98 12.53 -12.25 -10.92
N PRO A 99 11.35 -12.41 -11.53
CA PRO A 99 11.25 -13.31 -12.65
C PRO A 99 12.24 -12.84 -13.72
N GLY A 100 12.81 -13.79 -14.46
CA GLY A 100 13.58 -13.46 -15.65
C GLY A 100 12.79 -12.58 -16.62
N LEU A 101 13.45 -12.12 -17.67
CA LEU A 101 12.91 -11.24 -18.72
C LEU A 101 11.60 -11.71 -19.38
N ASP A 102 11.14 -12.93 -19.08
CA ASP A 102 9.94 -13.56 -19.62
C ASP A 102 8.65 -13.26 -18.82
N ALA A 103 8.71 -12.54 -17.69
CA ALA A 103 7.49 -12.11 -17.00
C ALA A 103 6.80 -10.92 -17.67
N SER A 104 5.47 -10.95 -17.68
CA SER A 104 4.61 -9.87 -18.19
C SER A 104 4.80 -8.53 -17.47
N ASP A 105 5.31 -8.57 -16.23
CA ASP A 105 5.80 -7.40 -15.50
C ASP A 105 7.19 -7.70 -14.89
N PRO A 106 8.26 -7.05 -15.39
CA PRO A 106 9.62 -7.24 -14.90
C PRO A 106 9.82 -6.76 -13.45
N ARG A 107 8.83 -6.11 -12.80
CA ARG A 107 8.90 -5.71 -11.39
C ARG A 107 8.21 -6.67 -10.45
N TYR A 108 7.68 -7.79 -10.92
CA TYR A 108 7.00 -8.78 -10.09
C TYR A 108 7.99 -9.44 -9.11
N SER A 109 8.39 -8.69 -8.09
CA SER A 109 9.32 -9.09 -7.04
C SER A 109 8.56 -9.52 -5.80
N VAL A 110 9.25 -10.17 -4.85
CA VAL A 110 8.69 -10.59 -3.56
C VAL A 110 7.90 -9.46 -2.90
N LEU A 111 8.48 -8.26 -2.84
CA LEU A 111 7.84 -7.09 -2.23
C LEU A 111 6.68 -6.56 -3.08
N ASN A 112 6.82 -6.59 -4.41
CA ASN A 112 5.84 -6.02 -5.34
C ASN A 112 4.67 -6.94 -5.66
N ARG A 113 4.59 -8.14 -5.06
CA ARG A 113 3.43 -9.03 -5.18
C ARG A 113 2.15 -8.36 -4.67
N ALA A 114 2.23 -7.68 -3.51
CA ALA A 114 1.17 -6.86 -2.95
C ALA A 114 1.54 -5.38 -3.05
N ARG A 115 1.12 -4.72 -4.13
CA ARG A 115 1.38 -3.29 -4.38
C ARG A 115 0.14 -2.45 -4.64
N ARG A 116 -1.03 -3.09 -4.79
CA ARG A 116 -2.29 -2.39 -4.96
C ARG A 116 -2.77 -1.90 -3.60
N VAL A 117 -2.75 -0.60 -3.41
CA VAL A 117 -3.42 0.06 -2.30
C VAL A 117 -4.88 0.21 -2.66
N VAL A 118 -5.78 -0.27 -1.81
CA VAL A 118 -7.23 -0.21 -2.02
C VAL A 118 -7.86 0.63 -0.91
N GLY A 119 -8.60 1.66 -1.28
CA GLY A 119 -9.43 2.47 -0.40
C GLY A 119 -8.63 3.34 0.56
N GLU A 120 -7.47 3.87 0.15
CA GLU A 120 -6.81 4.93 0.93
C GLU A 120 -7.79 6.08 1.09
N THR A 121 -8.06 6.46 2.34
CA THR A 121 -9.19 7.33 2.66
C THR A 121 -8.69 8.67 3.14
N PHE A 122 -9.37 9.76 2.78
CA PHE A 122 -9.16 11.07 3.40
C PHE A 122 -10.38 11.95 3.19
N VAL A 123 -10.39 13.11 3.82
CA VAL A 123 -11.39 14.16 3.58
C VAL A 123 -10.75 15.22 2.71
N VAL A 124 -11.44 15.68 1.67
CA VAL A 124 -10.93 16.75 0.79
C VAL A 124 -10.52 17.95 1.66
N PRO A 125 -9.23 18.34 1.66
CA PRO A 125 -8.74 19.38 2.56
C PRO A 125 -9.21 20.78 2.13
N PRO A 126 -9.10 21.79 3.01
CA PRO A 126 -9.38 23.16 2.64
C PRO A 126 -8.58 23.62 1.41
N PRO A 127 -9.18 24.42 0.51
CA PRO A 127 -8.52 24.81 -0.73
C PRO A 127 -7.45 25.88 -0.50
N VAL A 128 -6.34 25.77 -1.24
CA VAL A 128 -5.27 26.78 -1.28
C VAL A 128 -5.44 27.68 -2.51
N SER A 129 -5.24 28.99 -2.34
CA SER A 129 -5.51 30.00 -3.38
C SER A 129 -4.32 30.35 -4.28
N ASN A 130 -3.11 29.89 -3.95
CA ASN A 130 -1.86 30.21 -4.66
C ASN A 130 -1.06 28.94 -4.99
N SER A 131 -1.74 27.86 -5.35
CA SER A 131 -1.04 26.63 -5.72
C SER A 131 -0.24 26.85 -7.01
N PRO A 132 1.06 26.49 -7.04
CA PRO A 132 1.87 26.60 -8.26
C PRO A 132 1.33 25.73 -9.40
N PHE A 133 0.46 24.76 -9.09
CA PHE A 133 -0.12 23.84 -10.05
C PHE A 133 -1.37 24.38 -10.77
N VAL A 134 -1.94 25.49 -10.32
CA VAL A 134 -3.18 26.03 -10.90
C VAL A 134 -2.99 27.52 -11.20
N LEU A 135 -2.97 27.85 -12.48
CA LEU A 135 -2.68 29.20 -13.00
C LEU A 135 -3.68 30.28 -12.54
N SER A 136 -4.91 29.88 -12.20
CA SER A 136 -5.93 30.78 -11.65
C SER A 136 -6.98 29.98 -10.87
N GLY A 137 -7.29 30.42 -9.64
CA GLY A 137 -8.29 29.80 -8.79
C GLY A 137 -7.70 29.07 -7.58
N SER A 138 -8.54 28.33 -6.86
CA SER A 138 -8.12 27.54 -5.72
C SER A 138 -8.17 26.04 -6.04
N VAL A 139 -7.41 25.25 -5.28
CA VAL A 139 -7.38 23.79 -5.39
C VAL A 139 -7.18 23.18 -4.01
N SER A 140 -7.82 22.06 -3.73
CA SER A 140 -7.58 21.28 -2.52
C SER A 140 -6.50 20.24 -2.79
N LEU A 141 -5.34 20.34 -2.15
CA LEU A 141 -4.20 19.47 -2.41
C LEU A 141 -4.16 18.32 -1.41
N ASP A 142 -4.02 17.09 -1.90
CA ASP A 142 -3.76 15.92 -1.05
C ASP A 142 -2.64 15.07 -1.67
N THR A 143 -1.79 14.47 -0.83
CA THR A 143 -0.67 13.63 -1.27
C THR A 143 -0.87 12.22 -0.74
N LEU A 144 -0.90 11.26 -1.66
CA LEU A 144 -1.07 9.86 -1.31
C LEU A 144 -0.02 9.38 -0.30
N MET A 145 -0.47 8.50 0.60
CA MET A 145 0.32 7.95 1.68
C MET A 145 1.44 7.07 1.18
N PHE A 146 1.24 6.35 0.07
CA PHE A 146 2.24 5.49 -0.55
C PHE A 146 2.57 6.00 -1.94
N GLY A 147 3.81 5.80 -2.34
CA GLY A 147 4.29 6.27 -3.63
C GLY A 147 5.77 5.91 -3.81
N PRO A 148 6.28 6.03 -5.04
CA PRO A 148 5.60 6.62 -6.20
C PRO A 148 4.40 5.85 -6.75
N VAL A 149 3.46 6.52 -7.43
CA VAL A 149 2.35 5.84 -8.13
C VAL A 149 2.89 5.23 -9.43
N TYR A 150 2.55 3.98 -9.69
CA TYR A 150 3.03 3.27 -10.86
C TYR A 150 2.54 3.92 -12.17
N ALA A 151 1.23 4.01 -12.32
CA ALA A 151 0.59 4.54 -13.50
C ALA A 151 -0.73 5.22 -13.12
N VAL A 152 -1.01 6.35 -13.79
CA VAL A 152 -2.28 7.05 -13.62
C VAL A 152 -3.37 6.37 -14.44
N ASP A 153 -3.04 6.00 -15.67
CA ASP A 153 -3.92 5.26 -16.55
C ASP A 153 -3.70 3.75 -16.39
N PRO A 154 -4.75 2.93 -16.56
CA PRO A 154 -4.60 1.48 -16.59
C PRO A 154 -3.64 1.04 -17.70
N ILE A 155 -2.77 0.08 -17.38
CA ILE A 155 -1.87 -0.56 -18.35
C ILE A 155 -2.28 -2.03 -18.40
N PRO A 156 -2.86 -2.51 -19.52
CA PRO A 156 -3.37 -3.87 -19.61
C PRO A 156 -2.35 -4.92 -19.17
N GLY A 157 -2.73 -5.80 -18.23
CA GLY A 157 -1.87 -6.85 -17.70
C GLY A 157 -0.78 -6.40 -16.72
N GLN A 158 -0.67 -5.10 -16.41
CA GLN A 158 0.39 -4.55 -15.54
C GLN A 158 -0.12 -3.61 -14.44
N SER A 159 -1.14 -2.78 -14.70
CA SER A 159 -1.66 -1.79 -13.75
C SER A 159 -3.16 -1.61 -13.94
N LEU A 160 -3.88 -1.39 -12.84
CA LEU A 160 -5.27 -0.93 -12.93
C LEU A 160 -5.39 0.61 -12.93
N GLY A 161 -4.28 1.33 -12.82
CA GLY A 161 -4.25 2.79 -12.83
C GLY A 161 -4.75 3.40 -11.52
N LEU A 162 -4.99 4.71 -11.53
CA LEU A 162 -5.52 5.45 -10.39
C LEU A 162 -7.05 5.54 -10.47
N ASP A 163 -7.76 5.06 -9.46
CA ASP A 163 -9.23 5.20 -9.34
C ASP A 163 -9.58 6.02 -8.10
N VAL A 164 -10.28 7.13 -8.29
CA VAL A 164 -10.66 8.08 -7.23
C VAL A 164 -12.17 8.11 -7.12
N TYR A 165 -12.71 7.83 -5.94
CA TYR A 165 -14.14 7.69 -5.73
C TYR A 165 -14.58 8.15 -4.34
N SER A 166 -15.89 8.35 -4.15
CA SER A 166 -16.48 8.72 -2.86
C SER A 166 -16.19 7.67 -1.80
N GLY A 167 -15.86 8.11 -0.59
CA GLY A 167 -15.63 7.22 0.56
C GLY A 167 -16.91 6.57 1.10
N THR A 168 -18.07 7.13 0.78
CA THR A 168 -19.39 6.62 1.18
C THR A 168 -20.10 6.03 -0.04
N PRO A 169 -20.56 4.77 0.04
CA PRO A 169 -21.39 4.19 -1.02
C PRO A 169 -22.77 4.86 -1.05
N LEU A 170 -23.37 4.90 -2.23
CA LEU A 170 -24.76 5.30 -2.40
C LEU A 170 -25.69 4.33 -1.66
N ARG A 171 -26.78 4.87 -1.13
CA ARG A 171 -27.84 4.07 -0.50
C ARG A 171 -28.58 3.30 -1.58
N VAL A 172 -28.67 1.99 -1.44
CA VAL A 172 -29.38 1.13 -2.39
C VAL A 172 -30.80 0.90 -1.90
N GLN A 173 -31.79 1.20 -2.74
CA GLN A 173 -33.21 0.97 -2.48
C GLN A 173 -33.76 -0.10 -3.43
N PRO A 174 -34.17 -1.28 -2.94
CA PRO A 174 -34.85 -2.28 -3.76
C PRO A 174 -36.18 -1.74 -4.29
N VAL A 175 -36.47 -1.97 -5.58
CA VAL A 175 -37.73 -1.57 -6.23
C VAL A 175 -38.30 -2.71 -7.08
N GLY A 176 -39.62 -2.66 -7.32
CA GLY A 176 -40.34 -3.64 -8.14
C GLY A 176 -40.35 -3.30 -9.63
N GLU A 177 -41.13 -4.05 -10.40
CA GLU A 177 -41.29 -3.84 -11.87
C GLU A 177 -42.03 -2.53 -12.20
N ASP A 178 -42.91 -2.05 -11.32
CA ASP A 178 -43.71 -0.84 -11.52
C ASP A 178 -42.90 0.47 -11.36
N PHE A 179 -41.61 0.38 -10.99
CA PHE A 179 -40.78 1.57 -10.75
C PHE A 179 -40.47 2.29 -12.06
N ASP A 180 -40.95 3.53 -12.18
CA ASP A 180 -40.95 4.26 -13.45
C ASP A 180 -40.13 5.57 -13.41
N ALA A 181 -40.18 6.33 -14.51
CA ALA A 181 -39.47 7.58 -14.65
C ALA A 181 -39.99 8.71 -13.72
N GLN A 182 -41.26 8.64 -13.28
CA GLN A 182 -41.81 9.61 -12.33
C GLN A 182 -41.27 9.32 -10.92
N ASP A 183 -41.18 8.06 -10.54
CA ASP A 183 -40.63 7.65 -9.23
C ASP A 183 -39.15 8.02 -9.09
N VAL A 184 -38.40 7.92 -10.18
CA VAL A 184 -36.98 8.30 -10.26
C VAL A 184 -36.73 9.75 -9.82
N ALA A 185 -37.66 10.67 -10.08
CA ALA A 185 -37.50 12.07 -9.70
C ALA A 185 -37.50 12.29 -8.17
N SER A 186 -38.08 11.35 -7.42
CA SER A 186 -38.11 11.37 -5.96
C SER A 186 -36.80 10.91 -5.31
N LEU A 187 -35.90 10.29 -6.08
CA LEU A 187 -34.61 9.83 -5.58
C LEU A 187 -33.71 11.01 -5.19
N ASN A 188 -33.01 10.86 -4.08
CA ASN A 188 -31.92 11.76 -3.72
C ASN A 188 -30.67 11.45 -4.56
N LEU A 189 -29.74 12.41 -4.62
CA LEU A 189 -28.48 12.23 -5.35
C LEU A 189 -27.54 11.19 -4.71
N ASP A 190 -27.77 10.86 -3.43
CA ASP A 190 -27.05 9.84 -2.66
C ASP A 190 -27.75 8.47 -2.64
N THR A 191 -28.87 8.32 -3.37
CA THR A 191 -29.64 7.08 -3.44
C THR A 191 -29.68 6.53 -4.86
N VAL A 192 -29.55 5.21 -4.99
CA VAL A 192 -29.79 4.45 -6.22
C VAL A 192 -30.90 3.44 -5.97
N ALA A 193 -31.86 3.33 -6.88
CA ALA A 193 -32.86 2.27 -6.84
C ALA A 193 -32.40 1.07 -7.69
N ILE A 194 -32.72 -0.16 -7.28
CA ILE A 194 -32.36 -1.37 -8.01
C ILE A 194 -33.56 -2.31 -8.17
N ASN A 195 -33.84 -2.69 -9.40
CA ASN A 195 -34.72 -3.81 -9.71
C ASN A 195 -33.86 -5.07 -9.86
N TYR A 196 -34.01 -6.01 -8.93
CA TYR A 196 -33.18 -7.22 -8.88
C TYR A 196 -33.53 -8.25 -9.95
N ASP A 197 -34.77 -8.24 -10.46
CA ASP A 197 -35.25 -9.23 -11.42
C ASP A 197 -34.72 -8.92 -12.83
N THR A 198 -34.56 -7.62 -13.13
CA THR A 198 -33.98 -7.12 -14.38
C THR A 198 -32.52 -6.69 -14.25
N ALA A 199 -31.95 -6.76 -13.03
CA ALA A 199 -30.64 -6.23 -12.69
C ALA A 199 -30.41 -4.80 -13.19
N THR A 200 -31.41 -3.93 -13.05
CA THR A 200 -31.38 -2.54 -13.55
C THR A 200 -31.31 -1.55 -12.40
N LEU A 201 -30.35 -0.63 -12.49
CA LEU A 201 -30.14 0.48 -11.56
C LEU A 201 -30.84 1.73 -12.08
N PHE A 202 -31.43 2.50 -11.16
CA PHE A 202 -32.14 3.75 -11.44
C PHE A 202 -31.56 4.92 -10.63
N PHE A 203 -31.40 6.05 -11.29
CA PHE A 203 -30.71 7.23 -10.78
C PHE A 203 -31.51 8.49 -11.00
N ARG A 204 -31.49 9.41 -10.05
CA ARG A 204 -32.02 10.77 -10.28
C ARG A 204 -31.30 11.42 -11.49
N PRO A 205 -31.99 11.92 -12.52
CA PRO A 205 -31.38 12.63 -13.65
C PRO A 205 -30.66 13.91 -13.19
N VAL A 206 -29.52 14.20 -13.80
CA VAL A 206 -28.74 15.44 -13.59
C VAL A 206 -28.19 15.96 -14.93
N PRO A 207 -27.89 17.27 -15.07
CA PRO A 207 -27.53 17.86 -16.36
C PRO A 207 -26.09 17.55 -16.82
N TYR A 208 -25.33 16.74 -16.08
CA TYR A 208 -23.94 16.41 -16.39
C TYR A 208 -23.69 14.89 -16.35
N ALA A 209 -22.65 14.45 -17.06
CA ALA A 209 -22.27 13.05 -17.09
C ALA A 209 -21.74 12.58 -15.73
N ARG A 210 -21.93 11.30 -15.43
CA ARG A 210 -21.68 10.76 -14.11
C ARG A 210 -20.96 9.42 -14.17
N GLN A 211 -19.84 9.30 -13.47
CA GLN A 211 -19.11 8.03 -13.35
C GLN A 211 -19.39 7.35 -12.01
N PHE A 212 -19.44 6.02 -12.02
CA PHE A 212 -19.62 5.21 -10.82
C PHE A 212 -18.68 4.01 -10.80
N LYS A 213 -18.20 3.68 -9.61
CA LYS A 213 -17.52 2.42 -9.29
C LYS A 213 -18.55 1.49 -8.67
N LEU A 214 -18.58 0.25 -9.11
CA LEU A 214 -19.58 -0.72 -8.71
C LEU A 214 -18.90 -2.03 -8.30
N SER A 215 -19.28 -2.56 -7.14
CA SER A 215 -18.96 -3.93 -6.76
C SER A 215 -20.22 -4.69 -6.39
N TYR A 216 -20.39 -5.91 -6.88
CA TYR A 216 -21.49 -6.80 -6.51
C TYR A 216 -21.09 -8.27 -6.66
N ARG A 217 -21.95 -9.17 -6.21
CA ARG A 217 -21.78 -10.63 -6.33
C ARG A 217 -22.84 -11.23 -7.20
N TYR A 218 -22.48 -12.27 -7.93
CA TYR A 218 -23.42 -13.06 -8.71
C TYR A 218 -23.09 -14.55 -8.60
N ASP A 219 -24.14 -15.37 -8.68
CA ASP A 219 -24.04 -16.81 -8.65
C ASP A 219 -24.06 -17.35 -10.09
N VAL A 220 -23.02 -18.11 -10.46
CA VAL A 220 -22.91 -18.79 -11.76
C VAL A 220 -23.28 -20.25 -11.58
N SER A 221 -24.17 -20.77 -12.43
CA SER A 221 -24.53 -22.19 -12.42
C SER A 221 -23.31 -23.08 -12.69
N ALA A 222 -23.02 -24.02 -11.79
CA ALA A 222 -21.88 -24.94 -11.86
C ALA A 222 -22.33 -26.37 -11.51
N GLY A 223 -22.84 -27.10 -12.52
CA GLY A 223 -23.41 -28.43 -12.32
C GLY A 223 -24.65 -28.39 -11.42
N PRO A 224 -24.74 -29.21 -10.36
CA PRO A 224 -25.87 -29.17 -9.41
C PRO A 224 -25.80 -28.00 -8.41
N GLY A 225 -24.73 -27.19 -8.45
CA GLY A 225 -24.53 -26.07 -7.53
C GLY A 225 -24.29 -24.73 -8.25
N PHE A 226 -23.82 -23.75 -7.49
CA PHE A 226 -23.44 -22.43 -8.00
C PHE A 226 -22.05 -22.06 -7.51
N VAL A 227 -21.28 -21.35 -8.34
CA VAL A 227 -20.05 -20.67 -7.96
C VAL A 227 -20.38 -19.19 -7.79
N ARG A 228 -20.21 -18.68 -6.59
CA ARG A 228 -20.34 -17.25 -6.31
C ARG A 228 -19.07 -16.53 -6.75
N LEU A 229 -19.22 -15.46 -7.52
CA LEU A 229 -18.11 -14.66 -8.00
C LEU A 229 -18.31 -13.18 -7.64
N ASP A 230 -17.20 -12.52 -7.33
CA ASP A 230 -17.12 -11.07 -7.20
C ASP A 230 -16.82 -10.41 -8.57
N THR A 231 -17.31 -9.19 -8.73
CA THR A 231 -16.90 -8.31 -9.83
C THR A 231 -15.43 -7.87 -9.70
N PRO A 232 -14.74 -7.54 -10.79
CA PRO A 232 -13.40 -6.92 -10.74
C PRO A 232 -13.37 -5.64 -9.88
N LEU A 233 -12.19 -5.31 -9.34
CA LEU A 233 -12.01 -4.16 -8.43
C LEU A 233 -12.52 -2.85 -9.03
N ASP A 234 -12.19 -2.61 -10.30
CA ASP A 234 -12.43 -1.33 -10.96
C ASP A 234 -13.59 -1.38 -11.95
N LEU A 235 -14.52 -2.33 -11.76
CA LEU A 235 -15.78 -2.31 -12.49
C LEU A 235 -16.49 -0.98 -12.24
N GLY A 236 -16.90 -0.33 -13.32
CA GLY A 236 -17.65 0.90 -13.26
C GLY A 236 -18.24 1.26 -14.60
N PHE A 237 -19.05 2.31 -14.60
CA PHE A 237 -19.78 2.76 -15.77
C PHE A 237 -19.96 4.27 -15.75
N THR A 238 -20.28 4.82 -16.92
CA THR A 238 -20.62 6.24 -17.08
C THR A 238 -22.08 6.34 -17.48
N LEU A 239 -22.84 7.16 -16.77
CA LEU A 239 -24.16 7.64 -17.16
C LEU A 239 -24.02 8.96 -17.92
N ALA A 240 -24.67 9.05 -19.07
CA ALA A 240 -24.76 10.28 -19.82
C ALA A 240 -25.59 11.35 -19.07
N PRO A 241 -25.51 12.63 -19.44
CA PRO A 241 -26.39 13.67 -18.92
C PRO A 241 -27.87 13.26 -19.07
N SER A 242 -28.66 13.51 -18.03
CA SER A 242 -30.08 13.14 -17.93
C SER A 242 -30.42 11.65 -18.03
N GLU A 243 -29.42 10.77 -18.17
CA GLU A 243 -29.63 9.33 -18.12
C GLU A 243 -29.92 8.88 -16.69
N PHE A 244 -30.94 8.04 -16.56
CA PHE A 244 -31.51 7.65 -15.27
C PHE A 244 -31.59 6.14 -15.06
N ARG A 245 -31.15 5.34 -16.03
CA ARG A 245 -31.21 3.88 -15.98
C ARG A 245 -29.90 3.26 -16.44
N TYR A 246 -29.48 2.17 -15.81
CA TYR A 246 -28.34 1.38 -16.24
C TYR A 246 -28.57 -0.09 -15.96
N SER A 247 -28.55 -0.94 -16.98
CA SER A 247 -28.70 -2.39 -16.81
C SER A 247 -27.33 -3.03 -16.59
N LEU A 248 -27.21 -3.81 -15.52
CA LEU A 248 -25.98 -4.53 -15.21
C LEU A 248 -25.73 -5.60 -16.29
N SER A 249 -24.51 -5.60 -16.83
CA SER A 249 -24.08 -6.62 -17.78
C SER A 249 -23.72 -7.92 -17.03
N LEU A 250 -24.74 -8.70 -16.71
CA LEU A 250 -24.59 -10.01 -16.09
C LEU A 250 -24.34 -11.09 -17.15
N PRO A 251 -23.41 -12.04 -16.93
CA PRO A 251 -23.28 -13.21 -17.81
C PRO A 251 -24.59 -14.02 -17.92
N LEU A 252 -24.79 -14.73 -19.03
CA LEU A 252 -25.97 -15.57 -19.22
C LEU A 252 -26.08 -16.64 -18.14
N GLY A 253 -27.27 -16.81 -17.56
CA GLY A 253 -27.56 -17.84 -16.57
C GLY A 253 -27.00 -17.57 -15.17
N VAL A 254 -26.71 -16.31 -14.85
CA VAL A 254 -26.30 -15.89 -13.50
C VAL A 254 -27.41 -15.14 -12.78
N THR A 255 -27.39 -15.22 -11.46
CA THR A 255 -28.32 -14.50 -10.59
C THR A 255 -27.56 -13.53 -9.71
N LEU A 256 -28.00 -12.27 -9.67
CA LEU A 256 -27.44 -11.24 -8.79
C LEU A 256 -27.75 -11.59 -7.32
N VAL A 257 -26.74 -11.54 -6.46
CA VAL A 257 -26.90 -11.79 -5.03
C VAL A 257 -27.39 -10.51 -4.36
N ARG A 258 -28.66 -10.51 -3.98
CA ARG A 258 -29.34 -9.31 -3.44
C ARG A 258 -28.61 -8.71 -2.24
N GLY A 259 -28.46 -7.39 -2.23
CA GLY A 259 -27.89 -6.62 -1.12
C GLY A 259 -26.36 -6.64 -1.06
N THR A 260 -25.68 -7.19 -2.08
CA THR A 260 -24.21 -7.20 -2.17
C THR A 260 -23.65 -6.02 -2.93
N GLU A 261 -24.51 -5.22 -3.55
CA GLU A 261 -24.17 -4.10 -4.39
C GLU A 261 -23.63 -2.94 -3.55
N LYS A 262 -22.45 -2.46 -3.91
CA LYS A 262 -21.90 -1.20 -3.40
C LYS A 262 -21.56 -0.33 -4.59
N LEU A 263 -22.20 0.82 -4.64
CA LEU A 263 -22.04 1.78 -5.72
C LEU A 263 -21.42 3.06 -5.15
N TYR A 264 -20.33 3.52 -5.74
CA TYR A 264 -19.62 4.73 -5.32
C TYR A 264 -19.58 5.72 -6.47
N ARG A 265 -19.74 7.00 -6.15
CA ARG A 265 -19.52 8.08 -7.11
C ARG A 265 -18.03 8.16 -7.45
N ARG A 266 -17.65 7.94 -8.71
CA ARG A 266 -16.27 8.18 -9.18
C ARG A 266 -16.05 9.66 -9.45
N PHE A 267 -14.83 10.13 -9.19
CA PHE A 267 -14.42 11.48 -9.54
C PHE A 267 -14.01 11.52 -11.02
N ASN A 268 -14.41 12.56 -11.72
CA ASN A 268 -13.97 12.82 -13.07
C ASN A 268 -12.56 13.42 -13.05
N ARG A 269 -11.62 12.79 -13.75
CA ARG A 269 -10.25 13.28 -13.89
C ARG A 269 -10.20 14.36 -14.97
N LEU A 270 -9.71 15.54 -14.61
CA LEU A 270 -9.46 16.64 -15.53
C LEU A 270 -7.96 16.70 -15.89
N ALA A 271 -7.63 17.31 -17.04
CA ALA A 271 -6.24 17.65 -17.30
C ALA A 271 -5.75 18.69 -16.27
N ALA A 272 -4.44 18.71 -15.99
CA ALA A 272 -3.87 19.64 -15.02
C ALA A 272 -4.21 21.11 -15.34
N THR A 273 -4.28 21.44 -16.64
CA THR A 273 -4.57 22.78 -17.17
C THR A 273 -6.05 23.15 -17.21
N ASP A 274 -6.97 22.18 -17.12
CA ASP A 274 -8.41 22.45 -17.27
C ASP A 274 -8.97 23.13 -16.02
N SER A 275 -9.93 24.04 -16.16
CA SER A 275 -10.61 24.63 -15.01
C SER A 275 -11.58 23.64 -14.34
N PHE A 276 -11.69 23.69 -13.02
CA PHE A 276 -12.77 23.00 -12.31
C PHE A 276 -14.14 23.58 -12.71
N THR A 277 -15.17 22.74 -12.68
CA THR A 277 -16.57 23.12 -12.93
C THR A 277 -17.38 23.07 -11.62
N ASP A 278 -18.72 23.14 -11.73
CA ASP A 278 -19.62 23.01 -10.58
C ASP A 278 -19.78 21.58 -10.06
N ASP A 279 -19.22 20.55 -10.72
CA ASP A 279 -19.21 19.17 -10.19
C ASP A 279 -18.12 19.02 -9.12
N PRO A 280 -18.48 18.79 -7.83
CA PRO A 280 -17.52 18.62 -6.75
C PRO A 280 -16.73 17.32 -6.85
N TYR A 281 -17.17 16.36 -7.65
CA TYR A 281 -16.48 15.09 -7.91
C TYR A 281 -15.49 15.22 -9.06
N GLN A 282 -14.62 16.23 -9.00
CA GLN A 282 -13.57 16.46 -9.99
C GLN A 282 -12.20 16.50 -9.32
N TYR A 283 -11.21 15.92 -10.00
CA TYR A 283 -9.84 15.92 -9.52
C TYR A 283 -8.85 16.00 -10.67
N LYS A 284 -7.60 16.32 -10.34
CA LYS A 284 -6.45 16.39 -11.23
C LYS A 284 -5.32 15.59 -10.61
N VAL A 285 -4.53 14.96 -11.46
CA VAL A 285 -3.24 14.40 -11.04
C VAL A 285 -2.18 15.44 -11.35
N LEU A 286 -1.65 16.06 -10.30
CA LEU A 286 -0.71 17.17 -10.42
C LEU A 286 0.72 16.65 -10.53
N ASN A 287 1.02 15.57 -9.81
CA ASN A 287 2.28 14.86 -9.96
C ASN A 287 2.09 13.36 -9.66
N PRO A 288 2.18 12.47 -10.66
CA PRO A 288 2.00 11.04 -10.45
C PRO A 288 3.16 10.39 -9.68
N VAL A 289 4.38 10.93 -9.79
CA VAL A 289 5.55 10.41 -9.08
C VAL A 289 5.40 10.59 -7.58
N THR A 290 4.83 11.72 -7.15
CA THR A 290 4.67 12.01 -5.72
C THR A 290 3.33 11.57 -5.17
N GLY A 291 2.39 11.20 -6.05
CA GLY A 291 1.00 10.93 -5.68
C GLY A 291 0.24 12.21 -5.30
N LEU A 292 0.64 13.37 -5.84
CA LEU A 292 -0.04 14.64 -5.56
C LEU A 292 -1.29 14.80 -6.41
N LEU A 293 -2.43 14.93 -5.72
CA LEU A 293 -3.75 15.10 -6.29
C LEU A 293 -4.29 16.50 -5.98
N GLY A 294 -4.99 17.09 -6.94
CA GLY A 294 -5.70 18.35 -6.79
C GLY A 294 -7.20 18.15 -6.95
N PHE A 295 -7.98 18.42 -5.91
CA PHE A 295 -9.43 18.27 -5.89
C PHE A 295 -10.14 19.59 -6.12
N ASN A 296 -11.35 19.50 -6.67
CA ASN A 296 -12.25 20.65 -6.78
C ASN A 296 -12.53 21.23 -5.36
N PRO A 297 -12.25 22.52 -5.13
CA PRO A 297 -12.52 23.20 -3.86
C PRO A 297 -13.96 23.08 -3.34
N LEU A 298 -14.94 22.87 -4.23
CA LEU A 298 -16.32 22.63 -3.83
C LEU A 298 -16.46 21.36 -2.97
N GLY A 299 -15.63 20.34 -3.22
CA GLY A 299 -15.61 19.12 -2.43
C GLY A 299 -15.28 19.34 -0.96
N ALA A 300 -14.44 20.33 -0.63
CA ALA A 300 -14.09 20.68 0.74
C ALA A 300 -15.25 21.33 1.53
N ARG A 301 -16.30 21.79 0.84
CA ARG A 301 -17.43 22.51 1.44
C ARG A 301 -18.68 21.65 1.65
N ILE A 302 -18.69 20.43 1.11
CA ILE A 302 -19.83 19.53 1.21
C ILE A 302 -19.76 18.80 2.55
N ALA A 303 -20.84 18.85 3.32
CA ALA A 303 -20.95 18.06 4.54
C ALA A 303 -20.97 16.57 4.19
N SER A 304 -20.12 15.78 4.85
CA SER A 304 -20.19 14.33 4.71
C SER A 304 -21.42 13.80 5.47
N PRO A 305 -22.27 12.95 4.87
CA PRO A 305 -23.37 12.32 5.61
C PRO A 305 -22.90 11.45 6.78
N ALA A 306 -21.62 11.05 6.77
CA ALA A 306 -20.99 10.15 7.74
C ALA A 306 -20.12 10.88 8.78
N SER A 307 -20.00 12.21 8.73
CA SER A 307 -19.18 12.98 9.67
C SER A 307 -19.73 14.39 9.85
N GLU A 308 -19.68 14.94 11.06
CA GLU A 308 -19.95 16.36 11.31
C GLU A 308 -18.89 17.29 10.67
N ALA A 309 -17.77 16.74 10.20
CA ALA A 309 -16.74 17.48 9.50
C ALA A 309 -17.16 17.85 8.07
N LEU A 310 -16.85 19.09 7.67
CA LEU A 310 -16.97 19.56 6.30
C LEU A 310 -15.90 18.89 5.42
N GLY A 311 -16.30 18.50 4.21
CA GLY A 311 -15.45 17.90 3.19
C GLY A 311 -15.97 16.54 2.72
N LEU A 312 -15.94 16.32 1.41
CA LEU A 312 -16.20 15.01 0.82
C LEU A 312 -15.17 14.00 1.31
N GLN A 313 -15.64 12.86 1.78
CA GLN A 313 -14.77 11.71 2.01
C GLN A 313 -14.40 11.10 0.66
N VAL A 314 -13.10 10.88 0.44
CA VAL A 314 -12.53 10.32 -0.79
C VAL A 314 -11.86 9.00 -0.46
N ARG A 315 -11.93 8.07 -1.40
CA ARG A 315 -11.12 6.86 -1.46
C ARG A 315 -10.33 6.81 -2.75
N VAL A 316 -9.11 6.32 -2.65
CA VAL A 316 -8.19 6.18 -3.79
C VAL A 316 -7.63 4.77 -3.85
N ASP A 317 -7.73 4.16 -5.02
CA ASP A 317 -7.08 2.90 -5.37
C ASP A 317 -5.93 3.17 -6.35
N TYR A 318 -4.76 2.60 -6.08
CA TYR A 318 -3.59 2.79 -6.92
C TYR A 318 -2.55 1.70 -6.72
N ASP A 319 -1.67 1.55 -7.70
CA ASP A 319 -0.52 0.65 -7.62
C ASP A 319 0.71 1.46 -7.24
N VAL A 320 1.45 1.02 -6.21
CA VAL A 320 2.77 1.55 -5.88
C VAL A 320 3.77 1.07 -6.94
N ASP A 321 4.61 1.98 -7.45
CA ASP A 321 5.55 1.67 -8.54
C ASP A 321 6.53 0.56 -8.15
N ASP A 322 7.20 0.73 -7.01
CA ASP A 322 8.21 -0.21 -6.54
C ASP A 322 8.50 -0.04 -5.04
N TRP A 323 8.30 -1.09 -4.24
CA TRP A 323 8.63 -1.09 -2.79
C TRP A 323 10.14 -1.13 -2.50
N TRP A 324 10.98 -1.31 -3.52
CA TRP A 324 12.42 -1.08 -3.43
C TRP A 324 12.81 0.41 -3.43
N ILE A 325 11.86 1.31 -3.72
CA ILE A 325 12.04 2.76 -3.56
C ILE A 325 11.70 3.11 -2.11
N LEU A 326 12.72 3.50 -1.36
CA LEU A 326 12.58 3.97 0.01
C LEU A 326 12.00 5.38 0.02
N ARG A 327 11.22 5.66 1.06
CA ARG A 327 10.61 6.97 1.29
C ARG A 327 10.80 7.38 2.73
N GLU A 328 11.30 8.60 2.94
CA GLU A 328 11.40 9.20 4.27
C GLU A 328 10.87 10.63 4.28
N GLU A 329 10.06 10.97 5.27
CA GLU A 329 9.66 12.35 5.55
C GLU A 329 10.61 12.95 6.58
N ARG A 330 11.19 14.11 6.28
CA ARG A 330 12.21 14.79 7.08
C ARG A 330 11.90 16.28 7.15
N VAL A 331 12.24 16.90 8.26
CA VAL A 331 12.23 18.36 8.41
C VAL A 331 13.63 18.85 8.11
N VAL A 332 13.76 19.81 7.20
CA VAL A 332 15.04 20.48 6.94
C VAL A 332 15.40 21.33 8.16
N PRO A 333 16.60 21.16 8.77
CA PRO A 333 17.00 21.91 9.94
C PRO A 333 16.88 23.42 9.75
N ALA A 334 16.51 24.15 10.81
CA ALA A 334 16.30 25.59 10.70
C ALA A 334 17.62 26.37 10.52
N GLU A 335 18.70 25.86 11.09
CA GLU A 335 20.03 26.49 11.04
C GLU A 335 20.94 25.78 10.04
N SER A 336 21.80 26.57 9.39
CA SER A 336 22.84 26.05 8.52
C SER A 336 23.95 25.38 9.35
N PRO A 337 24.48 24.21 8.96
CA PRO A 337 24.24 23.53 7.69
C PRO A 337 22.92 22.73 7.70
N HIS A 338 22.10 22.91 6.66
CA HIS A 338 20.80 22.25 6.46
C HIS A 338 20.96 20.77 6.06
N VAL A 339 21.50 19.95 6.96
CA VAL A 339 21.81 18.54 6.71
C VAL A 339 20.65 17.64 7.11
N VAL A 340 20.17 16.86 6.15
CA VAL A 340 19.20 15.78 6.37
C VAL A 340 19.90 14.44 6.16
N LYS A 341 19.81 13.57 7.16
CA LYS A 341 20.36 12.22 7.11
C LYS A 341 19.27 11.19 6.85
N LEU A 342 19.47 10.35 5.85
CA LEU A 342 18.60 9.22 5.50
C LEU A 342 18.88 8.02 6.42
N ALA A 343 17.90 7.13 6.55
CA ALA A 343 18.01 5.95 7.39
C ALA A 343 18.98 4.91 6.81
N VAL A 344 19.01 4.77 5.47
CA VAL A 344 19.89 3.82 4.78
C VAL A 344 21.13 4.54 4.23
N PRO A 345 22.35 4.15 4.64
CA PRO A 345 23.59 4.62 4.03
C PRO A 345 23.82 3.94 2.68
N TYR A 346 24.82 4.40 1.92
CA TYR A 346 25.12 3.89 0.57
C TYR A 346 23.90 3.99 -0.36
N VAL A 347 23.45 5.20 -0.65
CA VAL A 347 22.41 5.45 -1.65
C VAL A 347 22.93 5.07 -3.04
N LYS A 348 22.12 4.37 -3.83
CA LYS A 348 22.47 3.96 -5.20
C LYS A 348 22.68 5.20 -6.06
N ARG A 349 23.76 5.19 -6.84
CA ARG A 349 24.09 6.25 -7.79
C ARG A 349 23.97 5.76 -9.22
N LEU A 350 23.54 6.64 -10.12
CA LEU A 350 23.47 6.35 -11.56
C LEU A 350 24.77 5.72 -12.09
N GLY A 351 24.61 4.65 -12.87
CA GLY A 351 25.71 3.90 -13.48
C GLY A 351 26.34 2.84 -12.58
N GLU A 352 25.96 2.74 -11.30
CA GLU A 352 26.33 1.61 -10.45
C GLU A 352 25.77 0.30 -11.01
N MET A 353 26.52 -0.79 -10.85
CA MET A 353 26.07 -2.10 -11.29
C MET A 353 25.01 -2.65 -10.34
N GLU A 354 23.93 -3.18 -10.92
CA GLU A 354 22.89 -3.96 -10.26
C GLU A 354 23.01 -5.41 -10.73
N ASP A 355 22.57 -6.34 -9.89
CA ASP A 355 22.53 -7.76 -10.25
C ASP A 355 21.28 -8.12 -11.08
N TRP A 356 20.43 -7.14 -11.36
CA TRP A 356 19.15 -7.32 -12.03
C TRP A 356 19.09 -6.52 -13.32
N VAL A 357 18.42 -7.08 -14.33
CA VAL A 357 18.25 -6.41 -15.60
C VAL A 357 17.32 -5.20 -15.43
N ASN A 358 17.85 -4.04 -15.81
CA ASN A 358 17.17 -2.79 -15.99
C ASN A 358 17.08 -2.49 -17.50
N PHE A 359 16.44 -1.39 -17.88
CA PHE A 359 16.41 -0.94 -19.26
C PHE A 359 16.97 0.48 -19.37
N ASP A 360 17.88 0.68 -20.33
CA ASP A 360 18.35 2.02 -20.66
C ASP A 360 17.23 2.87 -21.28
N SER A 361 17.51 4.15 -21.54
CA SER A 361 16.52 5.06 -22.15
C SER A 361 16.08 4.65 -23.56
N ALA A 362 16.82 3.77 -24.23
CA ALA A 362 16.47 3.18 -25.52
C ALA A 362 15.71 1.85 -25.40
N GLY A 363 15.45 1.39 -24.17
CA GLY A 363 14.76 0.12 -23.91
C GLY A 363 15.65 -1.11 -24.05
N ASN A 364 16.97 -0.97 -24.11
CA ASN A 364 17.88 -2.10 -24.14
C ASN A 364 18.15 -2.62 -22.71
N PRO A 365 18.24 -3.94 -22.53
CA PRO A 365 18.57 -4.52 -21.23
C PRO A 365 19.97 -4.09 -20.80
N THR A 366 20.11 -3.67 -19.54
CA THR A 366 21.37 -3.26 -18.92
C THR A 366 21.42 -3.71 -17.47
N LEU A 367 22.62 -3.95 -16.94
CA LEU A 367 22.84 -4.21 -15.51
C LEU A 367 23.24 -2.95 -14.75
N GLN A 368 23.16 -1.77 -15.38
CA GLN A 368 23.46 -0.52 -14.71
C GLN A 368 22.19 0.09 -14.12
N TYR A 369 22.30 0.67 -12.94
CA TYR A 369 21.26 1.48 -12.34
C TYR A 369 21.04 2.75 -13.18
N GLN A 370 19.88 2.83 -13.81
CA GLN A 370 19.54 3.92 -14.76
C GLN A 370 18.76 5.08 -14.13
N SER A 371 17.95 4.79 -13.10
CA SER A 371 17.08 5.78 -12.46
C SER A 371 16.34 5.18 -11.26
N LEU A 372 15.89 6.08 -10.37
CA LEU A 372 15.03 5.83 -9.22
C LEU A 372 13.77 5.07 -9.62
N MET A 373 13.08 5.60 -10.63
CA MET A 373 11.96 4.94 -11.30
C MET A 373 12.49 4.17 -12.49
N ARG A 374 12.40 2.84 -12.46
CA ARG A 374 12.90 2.02 -13.56
C ARG A 374 12.03 2.19 -14.81
N THR A 375 12.68 2.25 -15.96
CA THR A 375 12.02 2.31 -17.27
C THR A 375 11.72 0.87 -17.71
N PHE A 376 10.50 0.63 -18.19
CA PHE A 376 10.09 -0.67 -18.73
C PHE A 376 9.28 -0.49 -20.01
N PRO A 377 9.30 -1.47 -20.93
CA PRO A 377 8.42 -1.47 -22.09
C PRO A 377 6.95 -1.31 -21.68
N GLY A 378 6.23 -0.36 -22.29
CA GLY A 378 4.81 -0.10 -22.00
C GLY A 378 4.54 0.99 -20.95
N ARG A 379 5.59 1.49 -20.25
CA ARG A 379 5.49 2.68 -19.39
C ARG A 379 5.87 3.94 -20.19
N PRO A 380 5.24 5.11 -19.96
CA PRO A 380 5.84 6.38 -20.33
C PRO A 380 7.27 6.44 -19.75
N SER A 381 8.26 6.86 -20.54
CA SER A 381 9.65 6.97 -20.10
C SER A 381 9.71 7.77 -18.80
N GLY A 382 10.12 7.14 -17.69
CA GLY A 382 10.37 7.85 -16.44
C GLY A 382 11.43 8.92 -16.68
N THR A 383 11.48 9.97 -15.84
CA THR A 383 12.52 10.99 -15.97
C THR A 383 13.90 10.33 -15.82
N PRO A 384 14.68 10.19 -16.92
CA PRO A 384 15.91 9.43 -16.88
C PRO A 384 16.96 10.21 -16.08
N GLY A 385 17.88 9.48 -15.42
CA GLY A 385 19.01 10.12 -14.75
C GLY A 385 18.68 10.82 -13.43
N ILE A 386 17.64 10.39 -12.73
CA ILE A 386 17.38 10.77 -11.33
C ILE A 386 17.68 9.58 -10.43
N ASP A 387 18.49 9.74 -9.39
CA ASP A 387 18.72 8.71 -8.36
C ASP A 387 18.11 9.07 -7.00
N VAL A 388 17.92 10.36 -6.72
CA VAL A 388 17.23 10.89 -5.54
C VAL A 388 16.20 11.93 -5.97
N LEU A 389 14.99 11.86 -5.42
CA LEU A 389 13.94 12.84 -5.62
C LEU A 389 13.50 13.39 -4.25
N VAL A 390 13.46 14.71 -4.13
CA VAL A 390 12.98 15.40 -2.94
C VAL A 390 11.71 16.18 -3.30
N VAL A 391 10.69 16.02 -2.47
CA VAL A 391 9.39 16.66 -2.63
C VAL A 391 9.13 17.54 -1.43
N ASP A 392 8.75 18.79 -1.67
CA ASP A 392 8.19 19.64 -0.62
C ASP A 392 6.76 19.19 -0.31
N MET A 393 6.51 18.78 0.94
CA MET A 393 5.21 18.26 1.37
C MET A 393 4.14 19.35 1.52
N GLU A 394 4.53 20.62 1.63
CA GLU A 394 3.59 21.73 1.71
C GLU A 394 3.11 22.15 0.32
N THR A 395 4.05 22.26 -0.63
CA THR A 395 3.77 22.83 -1.95
C THR A 395 3.64 21.78 -3.04
N GLY A 396 4.11 20.54 -2.84
CA GLY A 396 4.16 19.49 -3.83
C GLY A 396 5.26 19.64 -4.89
N LEU A 397 6.07 20.70 -4.79
CA LEU A 397 7.16 20.99 -5.71
C LEU A 397 8.32 20.00 -5.53
N THR A 398 9.12 19.81 -6.57
CA THR A 398 10.16 18.77 -6.60
C THR A 398 11.54 19.33 -6.90
N LEU A 399 12.57 18.73 -6.32
CA LEU A 399 13.95 18.85 -6.79
C LEU A 399 14.56 17.46 -6.86
N ASP A 400 15.57 17.29 -7.70
CA ASP A 400 16.17 15.99 -7.95
C ASP A 400 17.70 16.02 -7.87
N SER A 401 18.29 14.84 -7.94
CA SER A 401 19.72 14.62 -7.87
C SER A 401 20.54 15.33 -8.95
N SER A 402 19.95 15.75 -10.08
CA SER A 402 20.69 16.53 -11.08
C SER A 402 21.06 17.93 -10.58
N THR A 403 20.34 18.42 -9.57
CA THR A 403 20.56 19.72 -8.93
C THR A 403 21.38 19.64 -7.64
N LEU A 404 21.67 18.43 -7.17
CA LEU A 404 22.51 18.14 -6.00
C LEU A 404 23.89 17.69 -6.48
N ALA A 405 24.94 18.44 -6.13
CA ALA A 405 26.28 18.06 -6.53
C ALA A 405 26.82 16.91 -5.64
N PRO A 406 27.80 16.12 -6.12
CA PRO A 406 28.53 15.22 -5.27
C PRO A 406 29.16 15.96 -4.07
N SER A 407 29.22 15.30 -2.91
CA SER A 407 29.83 15.87 -1.70
C SER A 407 31.18 16.55 -1.96
N GLY A 408 31.32 17.78 -1.47
CA GLY A 408 32.49 18.63 -1.67
C GLY A 408 32.46 19.51 -2.93
N GLN A 409 31.34 19.51 -3.67
CA GLN A 409 31.09 20.40 -4.81
C GLN A 409 29.81 21.21 -4.59
N VAL A 410 29.74 22.42 -5.13
CA VAL A 410 28.57 23.29 -4.97
C VAL A 410 27.53 22.98 -6.06
N GLY A 411 26.45 22.32 -5.67
CA GLY A 411 25.26 22.14 -6.51
C GLY A 411 24.28 23.30 -6.38
N LEU A 412 23.32 23.39 -7.31
CA LEU A 412 22.29 24.43 -7.28
C LEU A 412 21.44 24.37 -6.00
N ASN A 413 21.07 23.16 -5.59
CA ASN A 413 20.22 22.90 -4.43
C ASN A 413 21.00 22.33 -3.22
N GLY A 414 22.32 22.20 -3.35
CA GLY A 414 23.20 21.66 -2.33
C GLY A 414 24.00 20.45 -2.77
N GLU A 415 24.30 19.56 -1.83
CA GLU A 415 25.19 18.41 -2.01
C GLU A 415 24.56 17.10 -1.52
N MET A 416 24.92 15.99 -2.18
CA MET A 416 24.57 14.63 -1.76
C MET A 416 25.84 13.81 -1.49
N ASP A 417 25.95 13.29 -0.27
CA ASP A 417 26.89 12.22 0.06
C ASP A 417 26.19 10.86 -0.02
N TYR A 418 26.36 10.19 -1.15
CA TYR A 418 25.82 8.86 -1.42
C TYR A 418 26.32 7.81 -0.42
N ARG A 419 27.54 7.96 0.14
CA ARG A 419 28.09 6.95 1.06
C ARG A 419 27.42 7.02 2.42
N THR A 420 27.27 8.23 2.96
CA THR A 420 26.68 8.43 4.30
C THR A 420 25.16 8.57 4.28
N GLY A 421 24.56 8.79 3.10
CA GLY A 421 23.13 9.06 2.96
C GLY A 421 22.76 10.44 3.48
N GLU A 422 23.63 11.43 3.33
CA GLU A 422 23.43 12.78 3.83
C GLU A 422 23.19 13.76 2.69
N ILE A 423 22.06 14.48 2.74
CA ILE A 423 21.73 15.59 1.85
C ILE A 423 22.00 16.89 2.60
N ARG A 424 22.90 17.71 2.08
CA ARG A 424 23.14 19.06 2.58
C ARG A 424 22.48 20.05 1.66
N PHE A 425 21.35 20.60 2.08
CA PHE A 425 20.62 21.60 1.30
C PHE A 425 21.34 22.95 1.30
N ALA A 426 21.27 23.66 0.17
CA ALA A 426 21.63 25.08 0.10
C ALA A 426 20.62 25.95 0.88
N ASP A 427 20.99 27.18 1.25
CA ASP A 427 20.10 28.08 1.99
C ASP A 427 18.83 28.44 1.19
N GLN A 428 18.95 28.47 -0.14
CA GLN A 428 17.84 28.63 -1.07
C GLN A 428 17.69 27.39 -1.95
N LEU A 429 16.47 26.92 -2.10
CA LEU A 429 16.09 25.78 -2.93
C LEU A 429 15.32 26.27 -4.15
N SER A 430 15.83 25.90 -5.31
CA SER A 430 15.22 26.07 -6.62
C SER A 430 14.40 24.82 -6.94
N TRP A 431 13.08 24.95 -6.82
CA TRP A 431 12.14 23.87 -7.04
C TRP A 431 11.61 23.85 -8.47
N SER A 432 11.48 22.66 -9.03
CA SER A 432 10.76 22.40 -10.27
C SER A 432 9.26 22.26 -10.00
N ASN A 433 8.45 22.81 -10.91
CA ASN A 433 7.02 22.55 -10.95
C ASN A 433 6.74 21.42 -11.95
N PRO A 434 6.26 20.25 -11.50
CA PRO A 434 5.87 19.14 -12.37
C PRO A 434 4.84 19.51 -13.45
N ALA A 435 3.99 20.52 -13.20
CA ALA A 435 3.02 21.01 -14.19
C ALA A 435 3.62 21.99 -15.21
N GLY A 436 4.93 22.27 -15.13
CA GLY A 436 5.65 23.22 -15.98
C GLY A 436 5.77 24.62 -15.37
N GLY A 437 6.53 25.49 -16.04
CA GLY A 437 6.86 26.83 -15.57
C GLY A 437 8.33 26.98 -15.18
N GLY A 438 8.70 28.21 -14.79
CA GLY A 438 10.05 28.50 -14.29
C GLY A 438 10.27 27.94 -12.87
N PRO A 439 11.54 27.81 -12.44
CA PRO A 439 11.86 27.36 -11.10
C PRO A 439 11.30 28.31 -10.04
N ILE A 440 10.83 27.75 -8.93
CA ILE A 440 10.33 28.49 -7.77
C ILE A 440 11.39 28.43 -6.69
N ILE A 441 11.92 29.59 -6.28
CA ILE A 441 12.98 29.68 -5.29
C ILE A 441 12.38 29.96 -3.92
N THR A 442 12.75 29.15 -2.92
CA THR A 442 12.31 29.35 -1.55
C THR A 442 13.43 29.02 -0.55
N PRO A 443 13.36 29.52 0.70
CA PRO A 443 14.32 29.13 1.74
C PRO A 443 14.21 27.64 2.08
N ALA A 444 15.33 26.99 2.40
CA ALA A 444 15.37 25.59 2.83
C ALA A 444 14.84 25.38 4.26
N THR A 445 15.10 26.35 5.14
CA THR A 445 14.78 26.36 6.57
C THR A 445 13.39 25.83 6.90
N GLY A 446 13.33 24.78 7.73
CA GLY A 446 12.10 24.28 8.35
C GLY A 446 11.11 23.61 7.40
N ARG A 447 11.48 23.35 6.14
CA ARG A 447 10.60 22.68 5.19
C ARG A 447 10.41 21.21 5.54
N ASN A 448 9.17 20.73 5.39
CA ASN A 448 8.85 19.32 5.45
C ASN A 448 9.07 18.73 4.06
N VAL A 449 10.07 17.86 3.93
CA VAL A 449 10.41 17.23 2.67
C VAL A 449 10.22 15.72 2.73
N ARG A 450 9.81 15.13 1.61
CA ARG A 450 9.78 13.69 1.41
C ARG A 450 10.86 13.32 0.41
N VAL A 451 11.76 12.45 0.83
CA VAL A 451 12.89 11.99 0.01
C VAL A 451 12.61 10.57 -0.47
N TYR A 452 12.69 10.37 -1.78
CA TYR A 452 12.65 9.07 -2.43
C TYR A 452 14.03 8.68 -2.95
N TYR A 453 14.48 7.47 -2.63
CA TYR A 453 15.81 6.99 -3.00
C TYR A 453 15.87 5.46 -2.99
N ARG A 454 16.98 4.86 -3.46
CA ARG A 454 17.26 3.43 -3.30
C ARG A 454 18.58 3.23 -2.56
N GLY A 455 18.65 2.21 -1.71
CA GLY A 455 19.90 1.81 -1.05
C GLY A 455 20.67 0.77 -1.87
N SER A 456 22.00 0.90 -1.91
CA SER A 456 22.93 -0.18 -2.25
C SER A 456 22.74 -1.28 -1.20
N PHE A 457 22.80 -2.55 -1.60
CA PHE A 457 22.28 -3.72 -0.85
C PHE A 457 20.79 -4.02 -1.03
N ASP A 458 20.13 -3.44 -2.05
CA ASP A 458 18.75 -3.75 -2.40
C ASP A 458 17.83 -3.67 -1.17
N TRP A 459 17.80 -2.50 -0.52
CA TRP A 459 16.86 -2.26 0.57
C TRP A 459 15.45 -2.09 0.03
N GLY A 460 14.48 -2.71 0.68
CA GLY A 460 13.07 -2.54 0.34
C GLY A 460 12.17 -2.62 1.56
N VAL A 461 11.08 -1.86 1.52
CA VAL A 461 10.09 -1.79 2.60
C VAL A 461 8.72 -1.94 1.97
N SER A 462 8.01 -3.01 2.31
CA SER A 462 6.64 -3.24 1.88
C SER A 462 5.70 -3.34 3.08
N LEU A 463 4.41 -3.24 2.77
CA LEU A 463 3.33 -3.29 3.75
C LEU A 463 2.35 -4.38 3.34
N ARG A 464 1.86 -5.13 4.32
CA ARG A 464 0.66 -5.95 4.20
C ARG A 464 -0.37 -5.51 5.22
N LYS A 465 -1.63 -5.51 4.81
CA LYS A 465 -2.74 -5.11 5.65
C LYS A 465 -3.98 -5.95 5.31
N PRO A 466 -4.55 -6.71 6.28
CA PRO A 466 -5.85 -7.34 6.11
C PRO A 466 -6.91 -6.31 5.74
N PHE A 467 -7.92 -6.78 5.02
CA PHE A 467 -8.96 -5.87 4.57
C PHE A 467 -9.76 -5.33 5.76
N ALA A 468 -10.15 -4.05 5.70
CA ALA A 468 -10.80 -3.38 6.82
C ALA A 468 -12.14 -4.02 7.23
N ARG A 469 -12.83 -4.69 6.30
CA ARG A 469 -14.09 -5.41 6.55
C ARG A 469 -14.21 -6.62 5.66
N TYR A 470 -14.50 -7.75 6.28
CA TYR A 470 -14.72 -9.01 5.60
C TYR A 470 -16.20 -9.24 5.30
N THR A 471 -16.48 -10.03 4.27
CA THR A 471 -17.85 -10.42 3.91
C THR A 471 -18.05 -11.91 4.13
N LEU A 472 -19.13 -12.28 4.81
CA LEU A 472 -19.47 -13.68 5.06
C LEU A 472 -19.83 -14.36 3.74
N GLN A 473 -19.15 -15.46 3.43
CA GLN A 473 -19.55 -16.43 2.44
C GLN A 473 -20.35 -17.53 3.14
N GLN A 474 -21.55 -17.78 2.63
CA GLN A 474 -22.43 -18.81 3.18
C GLN A 474 -21.72 -20.18 3.14
N PRO A 475 -21.70 -20.94 4.25
CA PRO A 475 -21.01 -22.21 4.30
C PRO A 475 -21.66 -23.20 3.33
N SER A 476 -20.83 -23.87 2.53
CA SER A 476 -21.23 -25.02 1.70
C SER A 476 -20.33 -26.21 2.00
N SER A 477 -20.77 -27.42 1.64
CA SER A 477 -19.99 -28.65 1.75
C SER A 477 -19.76 -29.23 0.34
N PRO A 478 -18.50 -29.35 -0.14
CA PRO A 478 -17.25 -28.94 0.54
C PRO A 478 -17.13 -27.41 0.68
N LEU A 479 -16.29 -26.95 1.61
CA LEU A 479 -16.02 -25.53 1.84
C LEU A 479 -15.57 -24.86 0.53
N PRO A 480 -16.23 -23.77 0.11
CA PRO A 480 -15.93 -23.12 -1.14
C PRO A 480 -14.57 -22.43 -1.08
N PRO A 481 -13.85 -22.29 -2.23
CA PRO A 481 -12.67 -21.45 -2.27
C PRO A 481 -13.04 -20.02 -1.87
N LEU A 482 -12.37 -19.51 -0.84
CA LEU A 482 -12.57 -18.15 -0.34
C LEU A 482 -11.81 -17.17 -1.22
N ALA A 483 -12.50 -16.16 -1.73
CA ALA A 483 -11.85 -15.03 -2.36
C ALA A 483 -11.22 -14.10 -1.30
N TYR A 484 -10.40 -13.18 -1.75
CA TYR A 484 -9.84 -12.14 -0.89
C TYR A 484 -10.97 -11.32 -0.22
N ARG A 485 -10.79 -10.92 1.06
CA ARG A 485 -11.81 -10.23 1.90
C ARG A 485 -13.03 -11.09 2.26
N GLU A 486 -13.01 -12.39 1.97
CA GLU A 486 -14.07 -13.30 2.38
C GLU A 486 -13.68 -14.07 3.62
N TYR A 487 -14.69 -14.47 4.38
CA TYR A 487 -14.56 -15.49 5.39
C TYR A 487 -15.79 -16.38 5.33
N THR A 488 -15.65 -17.64 5.76
CA THR A 488 -16.81 -18.50 5.97
C THR A 488 -16.81 -19.04 7.38
N GLN A 489 -18.01 -19.18 7.95
CA GLN A 489 -18.19 -19.69 9.29
C GLN A 489 -18.28 -21.21 9.25
N GLY A 490 -17.35 -21.87 9.95
CA GLY A 490 -17.44 -23.27 10.30
C GLY A 490 -18.32 -23.51 11.52
N SER A 491 -18.45 -24.79 11.87
CA SER A 491 -19.00 -25.25 13.13
C SER A 491 -18.08 -24.84 14.29
N PHE A 492 -18.57 -24.89 15.53
CA PHE A 492 -17.74 -24.80 16.75
C PHE A 492 -16.96 -23.49 16.90
N GLY A 493 -17.52 -22.41 16.36
CA GLY A 493 -16.93 -21.09 16.38
C GLY A 493 -15.71 -20.90 15.48
N TYR A 494 -15.45 -21.83 14.55
CA TYR A 494 -14.38 -21.69 13.58
C TYR A 494 -14.75 -20.69 12.48
N LEU A 495 -13.80 -19.86 12.08
CA LEU A 495 -13.87 -19.00 10.92
C LEU A 495 -12.72 -19.35 10.00
N PHE A 496 -13.00 -19.39 8.70
CA PHE A 496 -12.03 -19.73 7.66
C PHE A 496 -11.74 -18.52 6.79
N PHE A 497 -10.48 -18.36 6.41
CA PHE A 497 -9.94 -17.23 5.66
C PHE A 497 -9.15 -17.72 4.44
N PRO A 498 -9.02 -16.88 3.40
CA PRO A 498 -8.13 -17.14 2.27
C PRO A 498 -6.66 -17.22 2.72
N VAL A 499 -5.82 -17.82 1.88
CA VAL A 499 -4.39 -18.02 2.17
C VAL A 499 -3.65 -16.68 2.31
N SER A 500 -4.09 -15.66 1.56
CA SER A 500 -3.55 -14.30 1.60
C SER A 500 -3.57 -13.65 2.99
N ASP A 501 -4.49 -14.07 3.85
CA ASP A 501 -4.70 -13.45 5.16
C ASP A 501 -3.98 -14.19 6.27
N GLY A 502 -3.16 -15.19 5.91
CA GLY A 502 -2.39 -15.95 6.84
C GLY A 502 -1.42 -15.08 7.65
N GLU A 503 -1.34 -15.38 8.95
CA GLU A 503 -0.55 -14.66 9.96
C GLU A 503 -1.03 -13.24 10.25
N GLU A 504 -2.10 -12.78 9.59
CA GLU A 504 -2.71 -11.48 9.86
C GLU A 504 -3.64 -11.58 11.08
N SER A 505 -3.85 -10.45 11.77
CA SER A 505 -4.83 -10.37 12.86
C SER A 505 -6.13 -9.73 12.43
N VAL A 506 -7.24 -10.31 12.90
CA VAL A 506 -8.61 -9.86 12.67
C VAL A 506 -9.34 -9.65 14.00
N LEU A 507 -10.30 -8.74 14.01
CA LEU A 507 -11.25 -8.52 15.09
C LEU A 507 -12.58 -9.18 14.71
N VAL A 508 -13.13 -9.97 15.63
CA VAL A 508 -14.40 -10.67 15.46
C VAL A 508 -15.42 -10.10 16.44
N ASP A 509 -16.56 -9.67 15.92
CA ASP A 509 -17.75 -9.31 16.68
C ASP A 509 -18.74 -10.49 16.57
N TYR A 510 -19.26 -11.01 17.68
CA TYR A 510 -20.17 -12.15 17.68
C TYR A 510 -21.09 -12.16 18.90
N GLU A 511 -22.19 -12.88 18.79
CA GLU A 511 -23.12 -13.17 19.88
C GLU A 511 -23.15 -14.67 20.18
N TRP A 512 -23.46 -15.02 21.42
CA TRP A 512 -23.65 -16.40 21.86
C TRP A 512 -24.67 -16.49 22.99
N ARG A 513 -25.28 -17.66 23.18
CA ARG A 513 -26.26 -17.89 24.25
C ARG A 513 -25.61 -18.63 25.42
N GLN A 514 -25.77 -18.07 26.61
CA GLN A 514 -25.28 -18.66 27.85
C GLN A 514 -26.12 -19.88 28.26
N ALA A 515 -25.48 -21.03 28.51
CA ALA A 515 -26.15 -22.29 28.80
C ALA A 515 -26.82 -22.28 30.18
N SER A 516 -26.17 -21.65 31.17
CA SER A 516 -26.68 -21.58 32.55
C SER A 516 -27.91 -20.67 32.71
N THR A 517 -28.04 -19.60 31.90
CA THR A 517 -29.08 -18.57 32.07
C THR A 517 -29.99 -18.39 30.85
N GLY A 518 -29.59 -18.89 29.68
CA GLY A 518 -30.26 -18.64 28.41
C GLY A 518 -30.05 -17.22 27.85
N ALA A 519 -29.28 -16.36 28.53
CA ALA A 519 -29.05 -14.98 28.13
C ALA A 519 -28.16 -14.89 26.87
N VAL A 520 -28.48 -13.97 25.97
CA VAL A 520 -27.62 -13.63 24.83
C VAL A 520 -26.50 -12.70 25.31
N ARG A 521 -25.26 -13.04 24.98
CA ARG A 521 -24.06 -12.28 25.29
C ARG A 521 -23.43 -11.83 23.97
N SER A 522 -23.02 -10.57 23.91
CA SER A 522 -22.28 -10.02 22.78
C SER A 522 -20.82 -9.81 23.14
N VAL A 523 -19.95 -10.11 22.17
CA VAL A 523 -18.52 -9.85 22.21
C VAL A 523 -18.21 -8.95 21.02
N THR A 524 -17.50 -7.85 21.27
CA THR A 524 -17.13 -6.88 20.23
C THR A 524 -15.62 -6.73 20.24
N GLY A 525 -15.00 -6.91 19.07
CA GLY A 525 -13.58 -6.69 18.86
C GLY A 525 -12.70 -7.74 19.52
N GLU A 526 -13.11 -9.02 19.53
CA GLU A 526 -12.19 -10.08 19.98
C GLU A 526 -11.05 -10.22 18.95
N LEU A 527 -9.81 -9.97 19.39
CA LEU A 527 -8.63 -10.04 18.52
C LEU A 527 -8.17 -11.48 18.35
N HIS A 528 -8.01 -11.89 17.10
CA HIS A 528 -7.55 -13.22 16.72
C HIS A 528 -6.43 -13.14 15.69
N LEU A 529 -5.45 -14.01 15.83
CA LEU A 529 -4.45 -14.28 14.79
C LEU A 529 -5.02 -15.35 13.84
N VAL A 530 -4.97 -15.10 12.54
CA VAL A 530 -5.32 -16.07 11.51
C VAL A 530 -4.22 -17.12 11.42
N ARG A 531 -4.55 -18.35 11.84
CA ARG A 531 -3.59 -19.43 12.09
C ARG A 531 -3.39 -20.35 10.90
N ASN A 532 -2.21 -20.95 10.85
CA ASN A 532 -1.85 -21.88 9.80
C ASN A 532 -2.76 -23.11 9.89
N PRO A 533 -3.22 -23.67 8.75
CA PRO A 533 -3.99 -24.91 8.73
C PRO A 533 -3.31 -26.08 9.47
N ASP A 534 -1.99 -26.08 9.61
CA ASP A 534 -1.21 -27.11 10.31
C ASP A 534 -0.97 -26.83 11.81
N ASP A 535 -1.41 -25.69 12.32
CA ASP A 535 -1.22 -25.33 13.73
C ASP A 535 -2.03 -26.26 14.68
N PRO A 536 -1.54 -26.47 15.92
CA PRO A 536 -2.31 -27.16 16.95
C PRO A 536 -3.69 -26.53 17.15
N GLY A 537 -4.72 -27.37 17.27
CA GLY A 537 -6.12 -26.92 17.36
C GLY A 537 -6.79 -26.71 15.99
N SER A 538 -6.08 -26.99 14.89
CA SER A 538 -6.66 -26.92 13.55
C SER A 538 -7.91 -27.80 13.38
N PRO A 539 -8.95 -27.28 12.69
CA PRO A 539 -10.16 -28.04 12.42
C PRO A 539 -9.97 -29.05 11.27
N LYS A 540 -8.74 -29.31 10.78
CA LYS A 540 -8.44 -30.38 9.80
C LYS A 540 -9.00 -31.74 10.20
N ARG A 541 -9.09 -32.05 11.50
CA ARG A 541 -9.74 -33.29 11.98
C ARG A 541 -11.26 -33.32 11.75
N LEU A 542 -11.90 -32.16 11.73
CA LEU A 542 -13.35 -32.00 11.56
C LEU A 542 -13.76 -31.92 10.09
N TYR A 543 -12.92 -31.29 9.24
CA TYR A 543 -13.23 -31.04 7.83
C TYR A 543 -12.39 -31.87 6.85
N GLY A 544 -11.55 -32.78 7.35
CA GLY A 544 -10.64 -33.62 6.55
C GLY A 544 -9.30 -32.95 6.24
N SER A 545 -8.32 -33.75 5.81
CA SER A 545 -6.95 -33.33 5.50
C SER A 545 -6.83 -32.35 4.32
N SER A 546 -7.92 -32.11 3.61
CA SER A 546 -8.01 -31.24 2.43
C SER A 546 -8.53 -29.84 2.72
N SER A 547 -8.59 -29.38 3.98
CA SER A 547 -8.92 -27.97 4.29
C SER A 547 -7.64 -27.13 4.32
N PRO A 548 -7.30 -26.40 3.24
CA PRO A 548 -6.13 -25.51 3.20
C PRO A 548 -6.41 -24.15 3.86
N TYR A 549 -7.59 -23.97 4.45
CA TYR A 549 -8.03 -22.65 4.90
C TYR A 549 -7.37 -22.28 6.21
N TRP A 550 -6.82 -21.07 6.21
CA TRP A 550 -6.35 -20.45 7.42
C TRP A 550 -7.55 -20.18 8.32
N TRP A 551 -7.35 -20.22 9.63
CA TRP A 551 -8.48 -20.31 10.55
C TRP A 551 -8.31 -19.46 11.79
N VAL A 552 -9.46 -19.11 12.35
CA VAL A 552 -9.63 -18.51 13.67
C VAL A 552 -10.68 -19.32 14.42
N ARG A 553 -10.61 -19.31 15.74
CA ARG A 553 -11.67 -19.84 16.59
C ARG A 553 -12.03 -18.79 17.63
N VAL A 554 -13.32 -18.44 17.72
CA VAL A 554 -13.78 -17.47 18.74
C VAL A 554 -13.52 -17.97 20.15
N GLY A 555 -13.34 -17.07 21.12
CA GLY A 555 -12.99 -17.43 22.50
C GLY A 555 -14.11 -18.08 23.31
N ASN A 556 -15.36 -18.01 22.85
CA ASN A 556 -16.50 -18.75 23.41
C ASN A 556 -17.02 -19.76 22.39
N PRO A 557 -16.24 -20.81 22.06
CA PRO A 557 -16.66 -21.74 21.04
C PRO A 557 -17.78 -22.64 21.57
N ASP A 558 -18.75 -22.92 20.72
CA ASP A 558 -19.69 -23.99 20.96
C ASP A 558 -19.01 -25.36 20.83
N GLY A 559 -19.47 -26.33 21.63
CA GLY A 559 -18.91 -27.67 21.62
C GLY A 559 -19.48 -28.57 20.52
N ASP A 560 -18.70 -29.58 20.13
CA ASP A 560 -19.15 -30.68 19.27
C ASP A 560 -20.34 -31.42 19.90
N PRO A 561 -21.54 -31.43 19.26
CA PRO A 561 -22.72 -32.12 19.78
C PRO A 561 -22.60 -33.65 19.72
N GLY A 562 -21.61 -34.21 19.01
CA GLY A 562 -21.57 -35.63 18.65
C GLY A 562 -20.50 -36.48 19.33
N ASN A 563 -19.24 -36.06 19.40
CA ASN A 563 -18.14 -37.03 19.60
C ASN A 563 -17.11 -36.68 20.69
N GLY A 564 -17.27 -35.59 21.44
CA GLY A 564 -16.31 -35.23 22.50
C GLY A 564 -14.89 -34.98 21.99
N ALA A 565 -14.73 -34.79 20.67
CA ALA A 565 -13.44 -34.58 20.02
C ALA A 565 -12.89 -33.16 20.25
N ASP A 566 -13.76 -32.24 20.67
CA ASP A 566 -13.43 -30.86 20.97
C ASP A 566 -13.29 -30.64 22.48
N THR A 567 -12.05 -30.72 22.96
CA THR A 567 -11.70 -30.54 24.38
C THR A 567 -11.74 -29.09 24.84
N ASP A 568 -11.76 -28.14 23.91
CA ASP A 568 -11.63 -26.71 24.19
C ASP A 568 -13.00 -25.98 24.16
N ARG A 569 -14.10 -26.73 24.18
CA ARG A 569 -15.45 -26.16 24.24
C ARG A 569 -15.65 -25.35 25.51
N ASN A 570 -16.36 -24.22 25.41
CA ASN A 570 -16.86 -23.54 26.60
C ASN A 570 -18.18 -24.21 27.04
N PRO A 571 -18.24 -24.88 28.21
CA PRO A 571 -19.44 -25.57 28.66
C PRO A 571 -20.61 -24.64 28.97
N ASP A 572 -20.35 -23.33 29.12
CA ASP A 572 -21.38 -22.32 29.34
C ASP A 572 -21.94 -21.75 28.02
N VAL A 573 -21.53 -22.24 26.84
CA VAL A 573 -22.07 -21.83 25.54
C VAL A 573 -23.08 -22.87 25.05
N VAL A 574 -24.29 -22.44 24.68
CA VAL A 574 -25.28 -23.32 24.04
C VAL A 574 -24.77 -23.74 22.65
N PRO A 575 -24.73 -25.05 22.32
CA PRO A 575 -24.27 -25.51 21.03
C PRO A 575 -25.03 -24.88 19.84
N GLY A 576 -24.30 -24.43 18.81
CA GLY A 576 -24.89 -23.77 17.64
C GLY A 576 -25.44 -22.36 17.88
N SER A 577 -25.19 -21.75 19.05
CA SER A 577 -25.70 -20.40 19.35
C SER A 577 -24.76 -19.25 18.96
N VAL A 578 -23.57 -19.55 18.44
CA VAL A 578 -22.58 -18.55 18.03
C VAL A 578 -23.00 -17.94 16.69
N ASP A 579 -23.28 -16.64 16.70
CA ASP A 579 -23.61 -15.85 15.51
C ASP A 579 -22.58 -14.75 15.28
N ILE A 580 -22.01 -14.70 14.07
CA ILE A 580 -20.94 -13.76 13.74
C ILE A 580 -21.55 -12.47 13.19
N LEU A 581 -21.37 -11.38 13.93
CA LEU A 581 -21.90 -10.07 13.57
C LEU A 581 -20.98 -9.34 12.59
N GLY A 582 -19.67 -9.58 12.67
CA GLY A 582 -18.71 -8.94 11.77
C GLY A 582 -17.27 -9.35 11.99
N VAL A 583 -16.49 -9.27 10.92
CA VAL A 583 -15.05 -9.55 10.93
C VAL A 583 -14.31 -8.38 10.27
N ARG A 584 -13.26 -7.88 10.93
CA ARG A 584 -12.46 -6.72 10.49
C ARG A 584 -10.97 -7.03 10.55
N GLY A 585 -10.20 -6.60 9.56
CA GLY A 585 -8.75 -6.62 9.65
C GLY A 585 -8.24 -5.61 10.68
N ALA A 586 -7.27 -6.02 11.50
CA ALA A 586 -6.80 -5.21 12.64
C ALA A 586 -5.28 -5.16 12.79
N SER A 587 -4.54 -5.82 11.91
CA SER A 587 -3.08 -5.80 11.90
C SER A 587 -2.53 -4.99 10.74
N LEU A 588 -1.26 -4.67 10.85
CA LEU A 588 -0.43 -4.07 9.82
C LEU A 588 0.93 -4.73 9.91
N HIS A 589 1.38 -5.31 8.80
CA HIS A 589 2.63 -6.04 8.72
C HIS A 589 3.62 -5.24 7.90
N THR A 590 4.68 -4.77 8.54
CA THR A 590 5.79 -4.10 7.87
C THR A 590 6.88 -5.12 7.58
N HIS A 591 7.30 -5.19 6.33
CA HIS A 591 8.31 -6.12 5.85
C HIS A 591 9.49 -5.31 5.33
N VAL A 592 10.66 -5.47 5.95
CA VAL A 592 11.91 -4.88 5.50
C VAL A 592 12.82 -5.98 5.01
N VAL A 593 13.36 -5.82 3.81
CA VAL A 593 14.30 -6.77 3.22
C VAL A 593 15.56 -6.03 2.78
N TRP A 594 16.68 -6.76 2.82
CA TRP A 594 17.96 -6.28 2.31
C TRP A 594 18.82 -7.48 1.92
N ARG A 595 19.89 -7.18 1.20
CA ARG A 595 20.82 -8.17 0.70
C ARG A 595 22.15 -8.11 1.44
N GLU A 596 22.69 -9.27 1.76
CA GLU A 596 24.00 -9.44 2.37
C GLU A 596 24.82 -10.44 1.54
N GLY A 597 25.59 -9.92 0.57
CA GLY A 597 26.28 -10.78 -0.40
C GLY A 597 25.28 -11.49 -1.33
N SER A 598 25.24 -12.83 -1.30
CA SER A 598 24.27 -13.64 -2.04
C SER A 598 22.94 -13.84 -1.30
N ASP A 599 22.92 -13.54 0.00
CA ASP A 599 21.83 -13.95 0.88
C ASP A 599 20.82 -12.83 1.08
N TRP A 600 19.54 -13.19 1.06
CA TRP A 600 18.46 -12.29 1.41
C TRP A 600 18.17 -12.36 2.90
N ARG A 601 18.06 -11.19 3.51
CA ARG A 601 17.67 -11.02 4.90
C ARG A 601 16.35 -10.27 4.96
N HIS A 602 15.59 -10.52 6.01
CA HIS A 602 14.31 -9.86 6.23
C HIS A 602 14.06 -9.62 7.71
N LEU A 603 13.27 -8.60 7.98
CA LEU A 603 12.71 -8.29 9.29
C LEU A 603 11.21 -8.03 9.07
N GLN A 604 10.38 -8.71 9.86
CA GLN A 604 8.94 -8.48 9.87
C GLN A 604 8.54 -7.93 11.23
N ALA A 605 7.64 -6.94 11.21
CA ALA A 605 6.97 -6.46 12.41
C ALA A 605 5.48 -6.39 12.18
N THR A 606 4.72 -6.76 13.21
CA THR A 606 3.27 -6.74 13.19
C THR A 606 2.78 -5.78 14.26
N THR A 607 1.95 -4.83 13.85
CA THR A 607 1.31 -3.87 14.75
C THR A 607 -0.20 -3.99 14.62
N VAL A 608 -0.90 -4.02 15.75
CA VAL A 608 -2.36 -3.92 15.75
C VAL A 608 -2.74 -2.45 15.52
N MET A 609 -3.42 -2.19 14.41
CA MET A 609 -3.85 -0.86 14.00
C MET A 609 -5.17 -0.97 13.24
N GLU A 610 -6.22 -0.35 13.77
CA GLU A 610 -7.53 -0.28 13.15
C GLU A 610 -7.82 1.17 12.75
N ARG A 611 -8.41 1.38 11.56
CA ARG A 611 -9.02 2.66 11.23
C ARG A 611 -10.23 2.86 12.15
N SER A 612 -10.19 3.83 13.05
CA SER A 612 -11.29 4.10 13.96
C SER A 612 -12.60 4.27 13.21
N ARG A 613 -13.70 3.78 13.79
CA ARG A 613 -15.04 3.97 13.24
C ARG A 613 -15.31 5.48 13.05
N PRO A 614 -15.72 5.94 11.86
CA PRO A 614 -16.37 7.24 11.75
C PRO A 614 -17.68 7.24 12.56
#